data_AF-X0SHJ6-F1
#
_entry.id   AF-X0SHJ6-F1
#
_cell.length_a   1.000
_cell.length_b   1.000
_cell.length_c   1.000
_cell.angle_alpha   90.00
_cell.angle_beta   90.00
_cell.angle_gamma   90.00
#
_symmetry.space_group_name_H-M   'P 1'
#
loop_
_entity.id
_entity.type
_entity.pdbx_description
1 polymer ?
#
loop_
_entity_poly.entity_id
_entity_poly.type
_entity_poly.pdbx_seq_one_letter_code
_entity_poly.pdbx_strand_id
1 'polypeptide(L)'
;MFVDMTDFDKHFPEVTEKVIPNLAEKALFQGGFKMIRYAIEEEPRVPHKWGPLWKSQLVKLAARTTDYMTVLVGFTASYAAAQHEAPAGWSYTLEGSGPKFLEAKLPRHMNEIYQFVANYIKKHGK
;
A
#
# COMPACT_ATOMS: atom_id res chain seq x y z
N MET A 1 -28.73 -4.99 -38.43
CA MET A 1 -27.37 -4.43 -38.24
C MET A 1 -26.62 -5.41 -37.37
N PHE A 2 -25.60 -6.08 -37.90
CA PHE A 2 -24.74 -6.97 -37.13
C PHE A 2 -23.50 -6.19 -36.70
N VAL A 3 -23.17 -6.25 -35.41
CA VAL A 3 -21.96 -5.64 -34.86
C VAL A 3 -20.87 -6.72 -34.91
N ASP A 4 -19.78 -6.44 -35.59
CA ASP A 4 -18.60 -7.32 -35.60
C ASP A 4 -17.89 -7.22 -34.25
N MET A 5 -17.84 -8.33 -33.52
CA MET A 5 -17.23 -8.46 -32.20
C MET A 5 -15.87 -9.17 -32.27
N THR A 6 -15.39 -9.54 -33.45
CA THR A 6 -14.17 -10.36 -33.60
C THR A 6 -12.93 -9.66 -33.04
N ASP A 7 -12.84 -8.33 -33.19
CA ASP A 7 -11.77 -7.54 -32.60
C ASP A 7 -11.94 -7.39 -31.08
N PHE A 8 -13.17 -7.29 -30.59
CA PHE A 8 -13.45 -7.26 -29.16
C PHE A 8 -13.02 -8.58 -28.50
N ASP A 9 -13.38 -9.72 -29.06
CA ASP A 9 -13.05 -11.04 -28.53
C ASP A 9 -11.54 -11.33 -28.52
N LYS A 10 -10.77 -10.70 -29.42
CA LYS A 10 -9.30 -10.79 -29.43
C LYS A 10 -8.64 -9.90 -28.38
N HIS A 11 -9.10 -8.67 -28.23
CA HIS A 11 -8.46 -7.68 -27.35
C HIS A 11 -8.95 -7.77 -25.90
N PHE A 12 -10.18 -8.24 -25.68
CA PHE A 12 -10.78 -8.32 -24.35
C PHE A 12 -9.99 -9.24 -23.39
N PRO A 13 -9.55 -10.45 -23.79
CA PRO A 13 -8.69 -11.28 -22.94
C PRO A 13 -7.35 -10.61 -22.65
N GLU A 14 -6.73 -9.95 -23.63
CA GLU A 14 -5.46 -9.25 -23.41
C GLU A 14 -5.59 -8.14 -22.36
N VAL A 15 -6.66 -7.35 -22.45
CA VAL A 15 -6.92 -6.26 -21.51
C VAL A 15 -7.23 -6.81 -20.10
N THR A 16 -8.07 -7.83 -20.00
CA THR A 16 -8.52 -8.38 -18.72
C THR A 16 -7.50 -9.27 -18.02
N GLU A 17 -6.70 -10.03 -18.76
CA GLU A 17 -5.73 -10.98 -18.19
C GLU A 17 -4.34 -10.37 -17.99
N LYS A 18 -3.97 -9.35 -18.78
CA LYS A 18 -2.62 -8.77 -18.75
C LYS A 18 -2.61 -7.30 -18.35
N VAL A 19 -3.32 -6.45 -19.09
CA VAL A 19 -3.19 -4.98 -18.92
C VAL A 19 -3.72 -4.54 -17.56
N ILE A 20 -4.98 -4.87 -17.23
CA ILE A 20 -5.60 -4.48 -15.96
C ILE A 20 -4.83 -5.05 -14.76
N PRO A 21 -4.48 -6.35 -14.71
CA PRO A 21 -3.72 -6.90 -13.58
C PRO A 21 -2.35 -6.23 -13.40
N ASN A 22 -1.60 -5.99 -14.48
CA ASN A 22 -0.29 -5.35 -14.39
C ASN A 22 -0.38 -3.89 -13.88
N LEU A 23 -1.42 -3.17 -14.29
CA LEU A 23 -1.66 -1.80 -13.82
C LEU A 23 -2.14 -1.79 -12.37
N ALA A 24 -3.00 -2.73 -11.99
CA ALA A 24 -3.45 -2.88 -10.61
C ALA A 24 -2.27 -3.18 -9.67
N GLU A 25 -1.34 -4.04 -10.08
CA GLU A 25 -0.13 -4.35 -9.34
C GLU A 25 0.73 -3.09 -9.08
N LYS A 26 1.01 -2.32 -10.13
CA LYS A 26 1.76 -1.05 -10.02
C LYS A 26 1.02 -0.03 -9.16
N ALA A 27 -0.30 0.06 -9.32
CA ALA A 27 -1.15 0.96 -8.56
C ALA A 27 -1.15 0.61 -7.07
N LEU A 28 -1.27 -0.67 -6.73
CA LEU A 28 -1.21 -1.16 -5.35
C LEU A 28 0.16 -0.92 -4.73
N PHE A 29 1.23 -1.16 -5.48
CA PHE A 29 2.59 -0.89 -5.03
C PHE A 29 2.80 0.60 -4.71
N GLN A 30 2.35 1.50 -5.59
CA GLN A 30 2.39 2.94 -5.33
C GLN A 30 1.44 3.36 -4.20
N GLY A 31 0.28 2.72 -4.07
CA GLY A 31 -0.65 2.90 -2.96
C GLY A 31 -0.01 2.54 -1.62
N GLY A 32 0.80 1.48 -1.58
CA GLY A 32 1.59 1.10 -0.41
C GLY A 32 2.61 2.16 -0.01
N PHE A 33 3.33 2.76 -0.97
CA PHE A 33 4.22 3.90 -0.69
C PHE A 33 3.46 5.11 -0.16
N LYS A 34 2.28 5.39 -0.72
CA LYS A 34 1.44 6.50 -0.28
C LYS A 34 0.94 6.27 1.15
N MET A 35 0.58 5.03 1.51
CA MET A 35 0.22 4.64 2.87
C MET A 35 1.37 4.87 3.86
N ILE A 36 2.59 4.45 3.51
CA ILE A 36 3.78 4.70 4.35
C ILE A 36 4.05 6.19 4.50
N ARG A 37 3.86 6.98 3.43
CA ARG A 37 4.05 8.42 3.48
C ARG A 37 3.07 9.09 4.43
N TYR A 38 1.78 8.73 4.38
CA TYR A 38 0.79 9.19 5.36
C TYR A 38 1.15 8.78 6.78
N ALA A 39 1.74 7.60 6.95
CA ALA A 39 2.23 7.18 8.25
C ALA A 39 3.42 8.03 8.73
N ILE A 40 4.32 8.50 7.86
CA ILE A 40 5.50 9.27 8.30
C ILE A 40 5.22 10.77 8.48
N GLU A 41 4.24 11.32 7.74
CA GLU A 41 3.88 12.74 7.84
C GLU A 41 3.16 13.09 9.16
N GLU A 42 2.60 12.09 9.86
CA GLU A 42 2.07 12.25 11.21
C GLU A 42 3.05 11.74 12.26
N GLU A 43 3.32 12.57 13.28
CA GLU A 43 4.23 12.19 14.37
C GLU A 43 3.69 10.95 15.10
N PRO A 44 4.48 9.87 15.20
CA PRO A 44 4.05 8.67 15.89
C PRO A 44 3.97 8.94 17.40
N ARG A 45 3.06 8.27 18.10
CA ARG A 45 2.89 8.47 19.56
C ARG A 45 4.16 8.10 20.34
N VAL A 46 4.95 7.21 19.76
CA VAL A 46 6.28 6.72 20.16
C VAL A 46 7.03 6.53 18.83
N PRO A 47 8.29 6.97 18.64
CA PRO A 47 9.38 6.91 19.59
C PRO A 47 9.98 8.25 20.00
N HIS A 48 10.67 8.25 21.15
CA HIS A 48 11.30 9.43 21.75
C HIS A 48 12.64 9.83 21.10
N LYS A 49 13.23 9.00 20.23
CA LYS A 49 14.43 9.35 19.46
C LYS A 49 14.10 9.74 18.03
N TRP A 50 14.64 10.88 17.64
CA TRP A 50 14.57 11.42 16.30
C TRP A 50 15.63 10.76 15.41
N GLY A 51 15.20 10.29 14.25
CA GLY A 51 16.05 9.68 13.24
C GLY A 51 15.27 9.48 11.94
N PRO A 52 15.94 9.21 10.81
CA PRO A 52 15.27 9.13 9.51
C PRO A 52 14.41 7.86 9.41
N LEU A 53 13.15 7.92 9.88
CA LEU A 53 12.10 6.92 9.62
C LEU A 53 11.92 6.69 8.11
N TRP A 54 12.23 7.71 7.30
CA TRP A 54 12.26 7.70 5.83
C TRP A 54 13.11 6.58 5.23
N LYS A 55 14.19 6.14 5.88
CA LYS A 55 15.05 5.05 5.36
C LYS A 55 14.58 3.65 5.77
N SER A 56 13.58 3.58 6.63
CA SER A 56 13.05 2.31 7.14
C SER A 56 11.83 1.81 6.38
N GLN A 57 11.39 2.49 5.32
CA GLN A 57 10.21 2.10 4.56
C GLN A 57 10.42 0.76 3.85
N LEU A 58 9.40 -0.09 3.86
CA LEU A 58 9.39 -1.35 3.16
C LEU A 58 8.08 -1.49 2.39
N VAL A 59 8.16 -1.46 1.06
CA VAL A 59 7.04 -1.87 0.17
C VAL A 59 7.54 -2.99 -0.70
N LYS A 60 6.89 -4.15 -0.63
CA LYS A 60 7.23 -5.33 -1.44
C LYS A 60 5.98 -5.96 -2.01
N LEU A 61 6.03 -6.39 -3.25
CA LEU A 61 5.03 -7.29 -3.79
C LEU A 61 5.11 -8.63 -3.06
N ALA A 62 3.99 -9.05 -2.48
CA ALA A 62 3.92 -10.24 -1.63
C ALA A 62 3.46 -11.45 -2.43
N ALA A 63 2.36 -11.27 -3.16
CA ALA A 63 1.70 -12.32 -3.91
C ALA A 63 0.86 -11.72 -5.03
N ARG A 64 0.85 -12.41 -6.15
CA ARG A 64 -0.07 -12.17 -7.25
C ARG A 64 -0.70 -13.52 -7.61
N THR A 65 -2.02 -13.58 -7.47
CA THR A 65 -2.84 -14.70 -7.95
C THR A 65 -3.89 -14.15 -8.92
N THR A 66 -4.65 -15.04 -9.53
CA THR A 66 -5.78 -14.66 -10.39
C THR A 66 -6.86 -13.89 -9.62
N ASP A 67 -7.03 -14.21 -8.33
CA ASP A 67 -8.13 -13.72 -7.52
C ASP A 67 -7.75 -12.52 -6.64
N TYR A 68 -6.47 -12.39 -6.26
CA TYR A 68 -6.01 -11.31 -5.41
C TYR A 68 -4.55 -10.91 -5.66
N MET A 69 -4.27 -9.66 -5.33
CA MET A 69 -2.92 -9.10 -5.28
C MET A 69 -2.65 -8.58 -3.88
N THR A 70 -1.46 -8.88 -3.37
CA THR A 70 -1.04 -8.47 -2.02
C THR A 70 0.29 -7.74 -2.09
N VAL A 71 0.35 -6.58 -1.44
CA VAL A 71 1.57 -5.80 -1.24
C VAL A 71 1.85 -5.77 0.26
N LEU A 72 3.05 -6.16 0.65
CA LEU A 72 3.56 -5.95 2.00
C LEU A 72 3.98 -4.50 2.13
N VAL A 73 3.42 -3.83 3.14
CA VAL A 73 3.69 -2.45 3.47
C VAL A 73 4.11 -2.41 4.93
N GLY A 74 5.28 -1.86 5.22
CA GLY A 74 5.89 -1.99 6.53
C GLY A 74 7.07 -1.06 6.75
N PHE A 75 7.73 -1.27 7.88
CA PHE A 75 9.00 -0.65 8.20
C PHE A 75 10.07 -1.70 8.55
N THR A 76 11.34 -1.37 8.39
CA THR A 76 12.50 -2.25 8.62
C THR A 76 12.79 -2.45 10.11
N ALA A 77 13.71 -3.37 10.43
CA ALA A 77 14.20 -3.59 11.79
C ALA A 77 14.74 -2.31 12.47
N SER A 78 15.27 -1.34 11.70
CA SER A 78 15.72 -0.05 12.24
C SER A 78 14.56 0.78 12.80
N TYR A 79 13.38 0.71 12.18
CA TYR A 79 12.16 1.30 12.74
C TYR A 79 11.71 0.57 13.99
N ALA A 80 11.72 -0.77 13.97
CA ALA A 80 11.38 -1.56 15.15
C ALA A 80 12.31 -1.18 16.32
N ALA A 81 13.62 -1.07 16.09
CA ALA A 81 14.59 -0.64 17.10
C ALA A 81 14.27 0.74 17.67
N ALA A 82 13.94 1.74 16.83
CA ALA A 82 13.54 3.06 17.30
C ALA A 82 12.24 3.03 18.11
N GLN A 83 11.23 2.29 17.62
CA GLN A 83 9.93 2.13 18.27
C GLN A 83 9.99 1.38 19.59
N HIS A 84 10.91 0.43 19.73
CA HIS A 84 11.11 -0.34 20.96
C HIS A 84 11.78 0.45 22.09
N GLU A 85 12.07 1.74 21.88
CA GLU A 85 12.53 2.68 22.92
C GLU A 85 11.37 3.36 23.67
N ALA A 86 10.24 2.67 23.83
CA ALA A 86 9.18 3.17 24.69
C ALA A 86 9.63 3.14 26.17
N PRO A 87 9.19 4.08 27.01
CA PRO A 87 9.49 4.06 28.44
C PRO A 87 9.04 2.75 29.08
N ALA A 88 9.70 2.34 30.16
CA ALA A 88 9.35 1.14 30.90
C ALA A 88 7.86 1.18 31.30
N GLY A 89 7.11 0.12 30.99
CA GLY A 89 5.66 0.03 31.24
C GLY A 89 4.76 0.51 30.09
N TRP A 90 5.31 0.93 28.94
CA TRP A 90 4.49 1.29 27.78
C TRP A 90 3.83 0.06 27.12
N SER A 91 2.55 0.19 26.77
CA SER A 91 1.83 -0.84 26.02
C SER A 91 1.91 -0.60 24.51
N TYR A 92 2.59 -1.50 23.79
CA TYR A 92 2.64 -1.54 22.32
C TYR A 92 1.31 -1.96 21.66
N THR A 93 0.26 -2.14 22.45
CA THR A 93 -1.10 -2.43 21.96
C THR A 93 -1.89 -1.16 21.66
N LEU A 94 -1.38 0.02 22.04
CA LEU A 94 -2.08 1.29 21.82
C LEU A 94 -2.02 1.70 20.34
N GLU A 95 -3.12 2.29 19.86
CA GLU A 95 -3.17 2.87 18.51
C GLU A 95 -2.05 3.90 18.32
N GLY A 96 -1.35 3.82 17.18
CA GLY A 96 -0.25 4.73 16.88
C GLY A 96 1.10 4.37 17.51
N SER A 97 1.24 3.18 18.12
CA SER A 97 2.51 2.68 18.68
C SER A 97 3.06 1.46 17.94
N GLY A 98 4.37 1.39 17.73
CA GLY A 98 5.06 0.23 17.16
C GLY A 98 4.37 -0.37 15.91
N PRO A 99 4.05 -1.68 15.87
CA PRO A 99 3.39 -2.30 14.71
C PRO A 99 1.96 -1.78 14.47
N LYS A 100 1.27 -1.28 15.50
CA LYS A 100 -0.07 -0.65 15.38
C LYS A 100 -0.03 0.73 14.73
N PHE A 101 1.16 1.28 14.48
CA PHE A 101 1.31 2.57 13.84
C PHE A 101 0.76 2.59 12.41
N LEU A 102 1.12 1.63 11.57
CA LEU A 102 0.57 1.53 10.21
C LEU A 102 -0.91 1.16 10.23
N GLU A 103 -1.31 0.26 11.14
CA GLU A 103 -2.70 -0.16 11.29
C GLU A 103 -3.63 1.00 11.68
N ALA A 104 -3.19 1.92 12.54
CA ALA A 104 -3.96 3.10 12.93
C ALA A 104 -4.32 4.02 11.75
N LYS A 105 -3.46 4.03 10.73
CA LYS A 105 -3.58 4.94 9.59
C LYS A 105 -4.38 4.31 8.45
N LEU A 106 -4.35 2.99 8.34
CA LEU A 106 -5.02 2.26 7.26
C LEU A 106 -6.52 2.64 7.17
N PRO A 107 -7.34 2.59 8.24
CA PRO A 107 -8.77 2.95 8.13
C PRO A 107 -9.02 4.40 7.72
N ARG A 108 -8.10 5.32 8.07
CA ARG A 108 -8.24 6.77 7.80
C ARG A 108 -7.99 7.10 6.33
N HIS A 109 -7.04 6.41 5.69
CA HIS A 109 -6.63 6.69 4.31
C HIS A 109 -7.02 5.59 3.32
N MET A 110 -7.72 4.54 3.76
CA MET A 110 -8.13 3.41 2.92
C MET A 110 -8.89 3.87 1.67
N ASN A 111 -9.86 4.77 1.85
CA ASN A 111 -10.67 5.28 0.75
C ASN A 111 -9.83 6.07 -0.26
N GLU A 112 -8.89 6.90 0.21
CA GLU A 112 -7.99 7.66 -0.67
C GLU A 112 -7.05 6.74 -1.45
N ILE A 113 -6.62 5.64 -0.84
CA ILE A 113 -5.77 4.64 -1.49
C ILE A 113 -6.57 3.88 -2.55
N TYR A 114 -7.80 3.45 -2.25
CA TYR A 114 -8.67 2.81 -3.24
C TYR A 114 -8.98 3.74 -4.42
N GLN A 115 -9.28 5.00 -4.14
CA GLN A 115 -9.47 6.00 -5.20
C GLN A 115 -8.21 6.22 -6.01
N PHE A 116 -7.04 6.27 -5.37
CA PHE A 116 -5.76 6.37 -6.06
C PHE A 116 -5.55 5.18 -7.01
N VAL A 117 -5.79 3.96 -6.54
CA VAL A 117 -5.63 2.75 -7.36
C VAL A 117 -6.58 2.77 -8.55
N ALA A 118 -7.86 3.06 -8.34
CA ALA A 118 -8.85 3.16 -9.41
C ALA A 118 -8.48 4.22 -10.45
N ASN A 119 -8.05 5.41 -9.99
CA ASN A 119 -7.62 6.49 -10.88
C ASN A 119 -6.35 6.14 -11.66
N TYR A 120 -5.41 5.41 -11.05
CA TYR A 120 -4.20 4.96 -11.71
C TYR A 120 -4.53 4.02 -12.87
N ILE A 121 -5.39 3.02 -12.64
CA ILE A 121 -5.83 2.08 -13.67
C ILE A 121 -6.57 2.82 -14.78
N LYS A 122 -7.51 3.71 -14.44
CA LYS A 122 -8.26 4.51 -15.43
C LYS A 122 -7.37 5.39 -16.30
N LYS A 123 -6.29 5.93 -15.74
CA LYS A 123 -5.36 6.81 -16.46
C LYS A 123 -4.42 6.05 -17.40
N HIS A 124 -3.97 4.86 -16.99
CA HIS A 124 -2.92 4.12 -17.70
C HIS A 124 -3.43 2.89 -18.46
N GLY A 125 -4.70 2.52 -18.31
CA GLY A 125 -5.37 1.46 -19.06
C GLY A 125 -6.06 1.94 -20.34
N LYS A 126 -5.62 3.09 -20.88
CA LYS A 126 -6.05 3.62 -22.17
C LYS A 126 -5.08 3.22 -23.26
#